data_AF-A0A170QBZ5-F1
#
_entry.id   AF-A0A170QBZ5-F1
#
_cell.length_a   1.000
_cell.length_b   1.000
_cell.length_c   1.000
_cell.angle_alpha   90.00
_cell.angle_beta   90.00
_cell.angle_gamma   90.00
#
_symmetry.space_group_name_H-M   'P 1'
#
loop_
_entity.id
_entity.type
_entity.pdbx_description
1 polymer ?
#
loop_
_entity_poly.entity_id
_entity_poly.type
_entity_poly.pdbx_seq_one_letter_code
_entity_poly.pdbx_strand_id
1 'polypeptide(L)'
;MKASDDMRASAQAMLTFFTLGVGNYLGTLFTGYIWDTFKLADGSTVWWKFFLIPAVLCTVMAFVFLFFFKDDHKATEAELESV
;
A
#
# COMPACT_ATOMS: atom_id res chain seq x y z
N MET A 1 -17.58 10.81 -15.40
CA MET A 1 -17.12 10.14 -16.66
C MET A 1 -16.55 8.77 -16.27
N LYS A 2 -17.33 7.70 -16.47
CA LYS A 2 -16.97 6.34 -16.05
C LYS A 2 -15.80 5.83 -16.90
N ALA A 3 -14.74 5.31 -16.27
CA ALA A 3 -13.63 4.69 -17.00
C ALA A 3 -14.15 3.57 -17.92
N SER A 4 -13.64 3.48 -19.15
CA SER A 4 -14.02 2.41 -20.08
C SER A 4 -13.66 1.04 -19.49
N ASP A 5 -14.40 0.00 -19.88
CA ASP A 5 -14.23 -1.33 -19.29
C ASP A 5 -12.80 -1.88 -19.49
N ASP A 6 -12.16 -1.57 -20.63
CA ASP A 6 -10.76 -1.92 -20.90
C ASP A 6 -9.79 -1.22 -19.93
N MET A 7 -10.02 0.05 -19.60
CA MET A 7 -9.19 0.79 -18.63
C MET A 7 -9.31 0.19 -17.23
N ARG A 8 -10.53 -0.22 -16.84
CA ARG A 8 -10.79 -0.84 -15.53
C ARG A 8 -10.13 -2.22 -15.45
N ALA A 9 -10.25 -3.02 -16.51
CA ALA A 9 -9.60 -4.32 -16.60
C ALA A 9 -8.07 -4.21 -16.53
N SER A 10 -7.48 -3.25 -17.26
CA SER A 10 -6.04 -2.99 -17.22
C SER A 10 -5.56 -2.52 -15.84
N ALA A 11 -6.29 -1.60 -15.20
CA ALA A 11 -5.98 -1.14 -13.85
C ALA A 11 -6.05 -2.28 -12.82
N GLN A 12 -7.04 -3.16 -12.92
CA GLN A 12 -7.17 -4.33 -12.04
C GLN A 12 -6.01 -5.32 -12.24
N ALA A 13 -5.62 -5.58 -13.49
CA ALA A 13 -4.46 -6.41 -13.80
C ALA A 13 -3.15 -5.81 -13.25
N MET A 14 -2.98 -4.49 -13.38
CA MET A 14 -1.82 -3.76 -12.84
C MET A 14 -1.77 -3.85 -11.31
N LEU A 15 -2.88 -3.60 -10.62
CA LEU A 15 -2.97 -3.72 -9.17
C LEU A 15 -2.65 -5.15 -8.71
N THR A 16 -3.16 -6.15 -9.42
CA THR A 16 -2.89 -7.57 -9.13
C THR A 16 -1.41 -7.88 -9.29
N PHE A 17 -0.80 -7.45 -10.40
CA PHE A 17 0.62 -7.63 -10.68
C PHE A 17 1.50 -6.97 -9.62
N PHE A 18 1.20 -5.74 -9.21
CA PHE A 18 1.98 -5.06 -8.18
C PHE A 18 1.75 -5.64 -6.78
N THR A 19 0.53 -6.03 -6.42
CA THR A 19 0.25 -6.52 -5.06
C THR A 19 0.70 -7.96 -4.86
N LEU A 20 0.39 -8.83 -5.82
CA LEU A 20 0.61 -10.29 -5.71
C LEU A 20 1.85 -10.76 -6.45
N GLY A 21 2.30 -10.03 -7.48
CA GLY A 21 3.55 -10.32 -8.18
C GLY A 21 4.72 -9.63 -7.50
N VAL A 22 5.05 -8.43 -7.98
CA VAL A 22 6.29 -7.73 -7.60
C VAL A 22 6.31 -7.36 -6.12
N GLY A 23 5.20 -6.83 -5.60
CA GLY A 23 5.11 -6.39 -4.21
C GLY A 23 5.22 -7.56 -3.22
N ASN A 24 4.65 -8.72 -3.53
CA ASN A 24 4.79 -9.90 -2.68
C ASN A 24 6.24 -10.44 -2.69
N TYR A 25 6.86 -10.49 -3.87
CA TYR A 25 8.25 -10.92 -4.00
C TYR A 25 9.20 -10.00 -3.22
N LEU A 26 9.12 -8.69 -3.43
CA LEU A 26 9.93 -7.71 -2.71
C LEU A 26 9.60 -7.68 -1.22
N GLY A 27 8.32 -7.79 -0.86
CA GLY A 27 7.85 -7.82 0.53
C GLY A 27 8.40 -9.02 1.29
N THR A 28 8.52 -10.18 0.65
CA THR A 28 9.11 -11.37 1.27
C THR A 28 10.60 -11.17 1.54
N LEU A 29 11.36 -10.66 0.56
CA LEU A 29 12.79 -10.35 0.74
C LEU A 29 13.02 -9.31 1.84
N PHE A 30 12.22 -8.24 1.82
CA PHE A 30 12.27 -7.18 2.82
C PHE A 30 11.94 -7.68 4.22
N THR A 31 10.89 -8.51 4.35
CA THR A 31 10.49 -9.12 5.63
C THR A 31 11.59 -10.03 6.17
N GLY A 32 12.24 -10.83 5.32
CA GLY A 32 13.38 -11.65 5.70
C GLY A 32 14.53 -10.83 6.26
N TYR A 33 14.90 -9.75 5.56
CA TYR A 33 15.94 -8.82 6.02
C TYR A 33 15.61 -8.19 7.38
N ILE A 34 14.36 -7.75 7.59
CA ILE A 34 13.91 -7.20 8.87
C ILE A 34 13.96 -8.26 9.96
N TRP A 35 13.53 -9.49 9.66
CA TRP A 35 13.56 -10.59 10.61
C TRP A 35 15.00 -10.81 11.09
N ASP A 36 15.95 -10.96 10.17
CA ASP A 36 17.36 -11.20 10.51
C ASP A 36 17.97 -10.06 11.32
N THR A 37 17.53 -8.82 11.10
CA THR A 37 17.98 -7.64 11.85
C THR A 37 17.51 -7.65 13.31
N PHE A 38 16.30 -8.13 13.57
CA PHE A 38 15.70 -8.15 14.92
C PHE A 38 15.75 -9.51 15.61
N LYS A 39 16.39 -10.49 14.97
CA LYS A 39 16.68 -11.80 15.56
C LYS A 39 17.88 -11.69 16.49
N LEU A 40 17.71 -12.18 17.71
CA LEU A 40 18.73 -12.24 18.74
C LEU A 40 19.59 -13.50 18.58
N ALA A 41 20.77 -13.51 19.23
CA ALA A 41 21.70 -14.63 19.17
C ALA A 41 21.13 -15.94 19.75
N ASP A 42 20.14 -15.84 20.65
CA ASP A 42 19.40 -16.97 21.23
C ASP A 42 18.29 -17.51 20.31
N GLY A 43 18.11 -16.90 19.12
CA GLY A 43 17.09 -17.26 18.15
C GLY A 43 15.72 -16.61 18.38
N SER A 44 15.54 -15.83 19.46
CA SER A 44 14.32 -15.07 19.69
C SER A 44 14.25 -13.81 18.82
N THR A 45 13.04 -13.30 18.54
CA THR A 45 12.84 -12.09 17.74
C THR A 45 12.26 -10.98 18.60
N VAL A 46 12.78 -9.76 18.48
CA VAL A 46 12.23 -8.58 19.15
C VAL A 46 10.97 -8.11 18.40
N TRP A 47 9.83 -8.75 18.67
CA TRP A 47 8.57 -8.55 17.94
C TRP A 47 8.07 -7.10 17.90
N TRP A 48 8.20 -6.35 18.99
CA TRP A 48 7.73 -4.96 19.00
C TRP A 48 8.50 -4.08 18.01
N LYS A 49 9.82 -4.29 17.85
CA LYS A 49 10.64 -3.58 16.87
C LYS A 49 10.33 -4.04 15.44
N PHE A 50 10.12 -5.34 15.27
CA PHE A 50 9.72 -5.92 13.99
C PHE A 50 8.41 -5.28 13.47
N PHE A 51 7.38 -5.20 14.31
CA PHE A 51 6.09 -4.59 13.94
C PHE A 51 6.11 -3.05 13.93
N LEU A 52 7.13 -2.41 14.52
CA LEU A 52 7.31 -0.96 14.42
C LEU A 52 7.58 -0.53 12.97
N ILE A 53 8.30 -1.36 12.19
CA ILE A 53 8.62 -1.05 10.80
C ILE A 53 7.36 -0.84 9.94
N PRO A 54 6.42 -1.80 9.82
CA PRO A 54 5.19 -1.57 9.06
C PRO A 54 4.33 -0.46 9.67
N ALA A 55 4.30 -0.28 10.99
CA ALA A 55 3.55 0.80 11.62
C ALA A 55 4.05 2.19 11.19
N VAL A 56 5.38 2.39 11.15
CA VAL A 56 5.99 3.62 10.65
C VAL A 56 5.69 3.80 9.16
N LEU A 57 5.79 2.73 8.36
CA LEU A 57 5.52 2.76 6.92
C LEU A 57 4.07 3.20 6.63
N CYS A 58 3.09 2.62 7.33
CA CYS A 58 1.68 3.02 7.26
C CYS A 58 1.47 4.48 7.67
N THR A 59 2.13 4.91 8.75
CA THR A 59 2.03 6.30 9.22
C THR A 59 2.57 7.28 8.19
N VAL A 60 3.73 6.99 7.58
CA VAL A 60 4.30 7.81 6.50
C VAL A 60 3.34 7.87 5.31
N MET A 61 2.78 6.74 4.88
CA MET A 61 1.79 6.71 3.80
C MET A 61 0.52 7.50 4.12
N ALA A 62 0.06 7.47 5.37
CA ALA A 62 -1.08 8.28 5.81
C ALA A 62 -0.79 9.78 5.69
N PHE A 63 0.41 10.23 6.07
CA PHE A 63 0.82 11.62 5.88
C PHE A 63 0.97 11.99 4.40
N VAL A 64 1.58 11.12 3.58
CA VAL A 64 1.65 11.34 2.13
C VAL A 64 0.25 11.50 1.55
N PHE A 65 -0.69 10.63 1.91
CA PHE A 65 -2.07 10.78 1.50
C PHE A 65 -2.66 12.11 1.97
N LEU A 66 -2.51 12.47 3.25
CA LEU A 66 -3.05 13.72 3.80
C LEU A 66 -2.55 14.96 3.07
N PHE A 67 -1.26 15.02 2.70
CA PHE A 67 -0.69 16.20 2.06
C PHE A 67 -0.86 16.24 0.53
N PHE A 68 -0.89 15.09 -0.15
CA PHE A 68 -0.92 15.02 -1.61
C PHE A 68 -2.29 14.70 -2.17
N PHE A 69 -3.21 14.14 -1.36
CA PHE A 69 -4.56 13.87 -1.82
C PHE A 69 -5.32 15.19 -1.97
N LYS A 70 -5.63 15.53 -3.21
CA LYS A 70 -6.42 16.69 -3.57
C LYS A 70 -7.83 16.23 -3.91
N ASP A 71 -8.78 16.59 -3.05
CA ASP A 71 -10.20 16.34 -3.31
C ASP A 71 -10.71 17.35 -4.35
N ASP A 72 -11.37 16.85 -5.40
CA ASP A 72 -12.01 17.69 -6.43
C ASP A 72 -13.52 17.63 -6.24
N HIS A 73 -14.02 18.47 -5.34
CA HIS A 73 -15.44 18.53 -4.97
C HIS A 73 -16.38 18.75 -6.16
N LYS A 74 -15.92 19.38 -7.26
CA LYS A 74 -16.75 19.61 -8.45
C LYS A 74 -17.08 18.32 -9.20
N ALA A 75 -16.18 17.35 -9.20
CA ALA A 75 -16.43 16.05 -9.81
C ALA A 75 -17.44 15.23 -8.99
N THR A 76 -17.41 15.37 -7.67
CA THR A 76 -18.29 14.66 -6.74
C THR A 76 -19.75 15.14 -6.80
N GLU A 77 -19.98 16.46 -6.87
CA GLU A 77 -21.33 17.02 -7.00
C GLU A 77 -21.98 16.67 -8.35
N ALA A 78 -21.22 16.71 -9.45
CA ALA A 78 -21.72 16.38 -10.78
C ALA A 78 -22.13 14.90 -10.94
N GLU A 79 -21.45 13.97 -10.26
CA GLU A 79 -21.86 12.56 -10.25
C GLU A 79 -23.11 12.36 -9.37
N LEU A 80 -23.26 13.07 -8.24
CA LEU A 80 -24.44 13.00 -7.37
C LEU A 80 -25.72 13.53 -8.03
N GLU A 81 -25.63 14.57 -8.86
CA GLU A 81 -26.78 15.09 -9.63
C GLU A 81 -27.17 14.20 -10.82
N SER A 82 -26.28 13.30 -11.24
CA SER A 82 -26.49 12.40 -12.39
C SER A 82 -27.07 11.02 -12.03
N VAL A 83 -27.18 10.72 -10.73
CA VAL A 83 -27.77 9.49 -10.16
C VAL A 83 -29.21 9.77 -9.76
#